data_AF-A0A2A5T4W8-F1
#
_entry.id   AF-A0A2A5T4W8-F1
#
_cell.length_a   1.000
_cell.length_b   1.000
_cell.length_c   1.000
_cell.angle_alpha   90.00
_cell.angle_beta   90.00
_cell.angle_gamma   90.00
#
_symmetry.space_group_name_H-M   'P 1'
#
loop_
_entity.id
_entity.type
_entity.pdbx_description
1 polymer ?
#
loop_
_entity_poly.entity_id
_entity_poly.type
_entity_poly.pdbx_seq_one_letter_code
_entity_poly.pdbx_strand_id
1 'polypeptide(L)' 'MTTVITFHQSGYRNLKTYYIHFVCLFLTNEFPELVSHMRMLKLM' A
#
# COMPACT_ATOMS: atom_id res chain seq x y z
N MET A 1 8.62 -5.78 1.84
CA MET A 1 9.35 -5.76 0.55
C MET A 1 8.42 -5.48 -0.63
N THR A 2 7.41 -6.29 -0.91
CA THR A 2 6.57 -6.17 -2.13
C THR A 2 5.85 -4.82 -2.25
N THR A 3 5.24 -4.33 -1.17
CA THR A 3 4.48 -3.07 -1.14
C THR A 3 5.33 -1.82 -1.36
N VAL A 4 6.60 -1.86 -0.95
CA VAL A 4 7.58 -0.76 -1.12
C VAL A 4 8.02 -0.67 -2.57
N ILE A 5 8.27 -1.83 -3.19
CA ILE A 5 8.67 -1.92 -4.60
C ILE A 5 7.53 -1.42 -5.49
N THR A 6 6.30 -1.87 -5.26
CA THR A 6 5.14 -1.41 -6.02
C THR A 6 4.84 0.07 -5.78
N PHE A 7 5.09 0.61 -4.58
CA PHE A 7 5.01 2.05 -4.34
C PHE A 7 6.03 2.84 -5.18
N HIS A 8 7.29 2.40 -5.21
CA HIS A 8 8.32 3.05 -6.02
C HIS A 8 8.05 2.95 -7.52
N GLN A 9 7.55 1.79 -7.99
CA GLN A 9 7.24 1.56 -9.40
C GLN A 9 5.96 2.26 -9.87
N SER A 10 5.00 2.47 -8.98
CA SER A 10 3.74 3.14 -9.31
C SER A 10 3.88 4.66 -9.47
N GLY A 11 5.02 5.23 -9.08
CA GLY A 11 5.32 6.65 -9.28
C GLY A 11 4.47 7.61 -8.43
N TYR A 12 3.76 7.10 -7.41
CA TYR A 12 3.00 7.95 -6.52
C TYR A 12 3.94 8.76 -5.63
N ARG A 13 3.67 10.07 -5.55
CA ARG A 13 4.44 10.98 -4.72
C ARG A 13 4.25 10.73 -3.22
N ASN A 14 3.03 10.33 -2.82
CA ASN A 14 2.65 10.18 -1.42
C ASN A 14 2.10 8.78 -1.15
N LEU A 15 2.55 8.19 -0.03
CA LEU A 15 2.12 6.89 0.46
C LEU A 15 0.60 6.79 0.64
N LYS A 16 -0.03 7.89 1.08
CA LYS A 16 -1.49 7.98 1.29
C LYS A 16 -2.26 7.83 -0.03
N THR A 17 -1.78 8.46 -1.10
CA THR A 17 -2.41 8.38 -2.43
C THR A 17 -2.25 6.99 -3.00
N TYR A 18 -1.05 6.41 -2.89
CA TYR A 18 -0.81 5.02 -3.25
C TYR A 18 -1.71 4.05 -2.47
N TYR A 19 -1.84 4.26 -1.15
CA TYR A 19 -2.67 3.41 -0.30
C TYR A 19 -4.13 3.43 -0.74
N ILE A 20 -4.71 4.61 -1.01
CA ILE A 20 -6.12 4.72 -1.41
C ILE A 20 -6.35 4.15 -2.81
N HIS A 21 -5.49 4.50 -3.77
CA HIS A 21 -5.71 4.17 -5.18
C HIS A 21 -5.26 2.77 -5.59
N PHE A 22 -4.29 2.18 -4.89
CA PHE A 22 -3.71 0.90 -5.26
C PHE A 22 -3.99 -0.16 -4.18
N VAL A 23 -3.63 0.11 -2.93
CA VAL A 23 -3.74 -0.89 -1.86
C VAL A 23 -5.20 -1.14 -1.47
N CYS A 24 -5.98 -0.07 -1.29
CA CYS A 24 -7.39 -0.18 -0.92
C CYS A 24 -8.25 -0.81 -2.05
N LEU A 25 -7.89 -0.57 -3.31
CA LEU A 25 -8.63 -1.05 -4.48
C LEU A 25 -8.28 -2.50 -4.85
N PHE A 26 -7.00 -2.86 -4.80
CA PHE A 26 -6.52 -4.15 -5.30
C PHE A 26 -6.11 -5.14 -4.20
N LEU A 27 -5.54 -4.66 -3.08
CA LEU A 27 -4.99 -5.52 -2.04
C LEU A 27 -5.91 -5.75 -0.83
N THR A 28 -6.97 -4.95 -0.64
CA THR A 28 -7.90 -5.13 0.50
C THR A 28 -8.59 -6.49 0.49
N ASN A 29 -8.95 -7.00 -0.69
CA ASN A 29 -9.58 -8.32 -0.80
C ASN A 29 -8.58 -9.47 -0.67
N GLU A 30 -7.33 -9.29 -1.12
CA GLU A 30 -6.31 -10.35 -1.03
C GLU A 30 -5.65 -10.42 0.36
N PHE A 31 -5.51 -9.28 1.05
CA PHE A 31 -4.82 -9.21 2.34
C PHE A 31 -5.52 -8.28 3.34
N PRO A 32 -6.75 -8.61 3.79
CA PRO A 32 -7.54 -7.74 4.66
C PRO A 32 -6.83 -7.38 5.98
N GLU A 33 -6.01 -8.28 6.54
CA GLU A 33 -5.24 -8.01 7.78
C GLU A 33 -3.91 -7.27 7.56
N LEU A 34 -3.36 -7.29 6.34
CA LEU A 34 -2.10 -6.63 6.02
C LEU A 34 -2.29 -5.15 5.67
N VAL A 35 -3.52 -4.76 5.33
CA VAL A 35 -3.87 -3.45 4.77
C VAL A 35 -4.16 -2.39 5.84
N SER A 36 -4.00 -2.64 7.14
CA SER A 36 -4.10 -1.54 8.12
C SER A 36 -3.06 -0.45 7.78
N HIS A 37 -3.52 0.78 7.50
CA HIS A 37 -2.65 1.92 7.17
C HIS A 37 -1.51 2.08 8.18
N MET A 38 -1.76 1.92 9.49
CA MET A 38 -0.71 1.99 10.52
C MET A 38 0.32 0.87 10.38
N ARG A 39 -0.12 -0.34 10.05
CA ARG A 39 0.75 -1.49 9.87
C ARG A 39 1.59 -1.33 8.60
N MET A 40 1.01 -0.83 7.53
CA MET A 40 1.73 -0.51 6.29
C MET A 40 2.77 0.60 6.50
N LEU A 41 2.44 1.64 7.27
CA LEU A 41 3.37 2.72 7.61
C LEU A 41 4.52 2.27 8.53
N LYS A 42 4.33 1.17 9.25
CA LYS A 42 5.35 0.55 10.12
C LYS A 42 6.25 -0.45 9.36
N LEU A 43 5.83 -0.88 8.17
CA LEU A 43 6.51 -1.86 7.30
C LEU A 43 7.22 -1.22 6.10
N MET A 44 7.02 0.08 5.88
CA MET A 44 7.69 0.94 4.91
C MET A 44 8.76 1.75 5.63
#